data_AF-A0A7W9L8G5-F1
#
_entry.id   AF-A0A7W9L8G5-F1
#
_cell.length_a   1.000
_cell.length_b   1.000
_cell.length_c   1.000
_cell.angle_alpha   90.00
_cell.angle_beta   90.00
_cell.angle_gamma   90.00
#
_symmetry.space_group_name_H-M   'P 1'
#
loop_
_entity.id
_entity.type
_entity.pdbx_description
1 polymer ?
#
loop_
_entity_poly.entity_id
_entity_poly.type
_entity_poly.pdbx_seq_one_letter_code
_entity_poly.pdbx_strand_id
1 'polypeptide(L)' 'MLDKVYAYLDGELTETDVVEIRVHLEECSPCLQEYDLDKAIKALVHKHCGCDPVPGDLRSKVLARIAQVRAELAD' A
#
# COMPACT_ATOMS: atom_id res chain seq x y z
N MET A 1 -0.23 16.78 -6.15
CA MET A 1 0.05 15.75 -7.18
C MET A 1 0.95 14.67 -6.61
N LEU A 2 2.11 15.01 -6.04
CA LEU A 2 3.01 14.04 -5.41
C LEU A 2 2.34 13.18 -4.32
N ASP A 3 1.55 13.79 -3.42
CA ASP A 3 0.83 13.04 -2.37
C ASP A 3 -0.18 12.02 -2.93
N LYS A 4 -0.82 12.32 -4.07
CA LYS A 4 -1.75 11.39 -4.73
C LYS A 4 -1.00 10.22 -5.38
N VAL A 5 0.22 10.42 -5.86
CA VAL A 5 1.07 9.36 -6.43
C VAL A 5 1.53 8.38 -5.33
N TYR A 6 1.92 8.88 -4.15
CA TYR A 6 2.27 8.02 -3.03
C TYR A 6 1.07 7.20 -2.53
N ALA A 7 -0.07 7.84 -2.29
CA ALA A 7 -1.29 7.16 -1.89
C ALA A 7 -1.74 6.12 -2.95
N TYR A 8 -1.55 6.41 -4.24
CA TYR A 8 -1.80 5.46 -5.31
C TYR A 8 -0.86 4.25 -5.25
N LEU A 9 0.45 4.47 -5.05
CA LEU A 9 1.46 3.42 -4.91
C LEU A 9 1.23 2.53 -3.68
N ASP A 10 0.71 3.09 -2.58
CA ASP A 10 0.38 2.34 -1.36
C ASP A 10 -1.00 1.68 -1.39
N GLY A 11 -1.81 1.96 -2.41
CA GLY A 11 -3.17 1.40 -2.52
C GLY A 11 -4.18 2.02 -1.55
N GLU A 12 -3.92 3.26 -1.11
CA GLU A 12 -4.71 3.98 -0.10
C GLU A 12 -5.76 4.91 -0.72
N LEU A 13 -5.93 4.86 -2.04
CA LEU A 13 -6.92 5.68 -2.76
C LEU A 13 -8.30 5.02 -2.84
N THR A 14 -9.33 5.86 -2.91
CA THR A 14 -10.68 5.40 -3.26
C THR A 14 -10.72 4.88 -4.70
N GLU A 15 -11.73 4.08 -5.05
CA GLU A 15 -11.90 3.59 -6.42
C GLU A 15 -11.96 4.74 -7.44
N THR A 16 -12.66 5.82 -7.11
CA THR A 16 -12.75 7.02 -7.95
C THR A 16 -11.39 7.67 -8.15
N ASP A 17 -10.64 7.89 -7.07
CA ASP A 17 -9.30 8.51 -7.12
C ASP A 17 -8.30 7.65 -7.91
N VAL A 18 -8.44 6.31 -7.85
CA VAL A 18 -7.64 5.36 -8.64
C VAL A 18 -7.89 5.55 -10.14
N VAL A 19 -9.13 5.79 -10.57
CA VAL A 19 -9.43 6.05 -11.98
C VAL A 19 -8.84 7.39 -12.41
N GLU A 20 -9.03 8.45 -11.62
CA GLU A 20 -8.52 9.79 -11.93
C GLU A 20 -7.00 9.80 -12.11
N ILE A 21 -6.26 9.20 -11.17
CA ILE A 21 -4.79 9.17 -11.25
C ILE A 21 -4.30 8.30 -12.41
N ARG A 22 -5.01 7.21 -12.74
CA ARG A 22 -4.65 6.37 -13.89
C ARG A 22 -4.76 7.13 -15.19
N VAL A 23 -5.89 7.82 -15.43
CA VAL A 23 -6.08 8.67 -16.61
C VAL A 23 -4.99 9.73 -16.68
N HIS A 24 -4.66 10.38 -15.57
CA HIS A 24 -3.59 11.37 -15.53
C HIS A 24 -2.23 10.78 -15.92
N LEU A 25 -1.85 9.60 -15.40
CA LEU A 25 -0.59 8.94 -15.74
C LEU A 25 -0.54 8.50 -17.21
N GLU A 26 -1.68 8.15 -17.81
CA GLU A 26 -1.78 7.84 -19.24
C GLU A 26 -1.60 9.08 -20.14
N GLU A 27 -2.07 10.24 -19.69
CA GLU A 27 -2.04 11.50 -20.46
C GLU A 27 -0.81 12.37 -20.17
N CYS A 28 -0.09 12.13 -19.07
CA CYS A 28 0.99 12.97 -18.58
C CYS A 28 2.32 12.21 -18.45
N SER A 29 3.10 12.17 -19.53
CA SER A 29 4.44 11.56 -19.56
C SER A 29 5.38 11.98 -18.42
N PRO A 30 5.50 13.26 -18.00
CA PRO A 30 6.39 13.61 -16.90
C PRO A 30 5.93 13.02 -15.56
N CYS A 31 4.62 12.95 -15.30
CA CYS A 31 4.12 12.33 -14.08
C CYS A 31 4.27 10.81 -14.09
N LEU A 32 4.17 10.18 -15.27
CA LEU A 32 4.48 8.76 -15.43
C LEU A 32 5.94 8.44 -15.11
N GLN A 33 6.88 9.30 -15.55
CA GLN A 33 8.30 9.14 -15.24
C GLN A 33 8.60 9.22 -13.74
N GLU A 34 8.00 10.18 -13.03
CA GLU A 34 8.13 10.29 -11.57
C GLU A 34 7.51 9.08 -10.86
N TYR A 35 6.33 8.64 -11.29
CA TYR A 35 5.68 7.43 -10.76
C TYR A 35 6.57 6.18 -10.91
N ASP A 36 7.17 5.98 -12.08
CA ASP A 36 8.03 4.82 -12.35
C ASP A 36 9.31 4.87 -11.49
N LEU A 37 9.86 6.06 -11.26
CA LEU A 37 11.00 6.26 -10.36
C LEU A 37 10.64 5.90 -8.91
N ASP A 38 9.55 6.46 -8.38
CA ASP A 38 9.09 6.18 -7.01
C ASP A 38 8.78 4.69 -6.82
N LYS A 39 8.18 4.05 -7.83
CA LYS A 39 7.91 2.60 -7.83
C LYS A 39 9.21 1.80 -7.77
N ALA A 40 10.24 2.19 -8.53
CA ALA A 40 11.54 1.53 -8.50
C ALA A 40 12.23 1.69 -7.13
N ILE A 41 12.14 2.87 -6.52
CA ILE A 41 12.66 3.15 -5.18
C ILE A 41 11.96 2.26 -4.14
N LYS A 42 10.61 2.20 -4.15
CA LYS A 42 9.84 1.32 -3.25
C LYS A 42 10.23 -0.15 -3.40
N ALA A 43 10.40 -0.62 -4.63
CA ALA A 43 10.84 -1.99 -4.90
C ALA A 43 12.24 -2.27 -4.34
N LEU A 44 13.16 -1.31 -4.47
CA LEU A 44 14.51 -1.42 -3.92
C LEU A 44 14.49 -1.48 -2.39
N VAL A 45 13.74 -0.58 -1.73
CA VAL A 45 13.58 -0.57 -0.28
C VAL A 45 12.98 -1.89 0.21
N HIS A 46 11.91 -2.37 -0.43
CA HIS A 46 11.28 -3.64 -0.04
C HIS A 46 12.26 -4.81 -0.13
N LYS A 47 13.08 -4.86 -1.19
CA LYS A 47 14.08 -5.91 -1.39
C LYS A 47 15.14 -5.95 -0.28
N HIS A 48 15.53 -4.80 0.26
CA HIS A 48 16.60 -4.70 1.25
C HIS A 48 16.12 -4.60 2.70
N CYS A 49 14.88 -4.16 2.93
CA CYS A 49 14.33 -3.90 4.26
C CYS A 49 13.13 -4.79 4.62
N GLY A 50 12.60 -5.60 3.68
CA GLY A 50 11.43 -6.47 3.89
C GLY A 50 11.77 -7.91 4.31
N CYS A 51 13.04 -8.21 4.58
CA CYS A 51 13.57 -9.55 4.77
C CYS A 51 13.82 -9.95 6.23
N ASP A 52 13.33 -9.19 7.20
CA ASP A 52 13.34 -9.64 8.59
C ASP A 52 12.40 -10.83 8.76
N PRO A 53 12.86 -11.94 9.36
CA PRO A 53 12.02 -13.10 9.60
C PRO A 53 10.85 -12.69 10.48
N VAL A 54 9.64 -12.80 9.94
CA VAL A 54 8.41 -12.58 10.69
C VAL A 54 8.31 -13.65 11.78
N PRO A 55 8.02 -13.28 13.04
CA PRO A 55 7.80 -14.27 14.11
C PRO A 55 6.73 -15.29 13.67
N GLY A 56 7.05 -16.58 13.76
CA GLY A 56 6.18 -17.65 13.25
C GLY A 56 4.78 -17.70 13.91
N ASP A 57 4.63 -17.10 15.08
CA ASP A 57 3.39 -17.01 15.84
C ASP A 57 2.59 -15.72 15.58
N LEU A 58 3.13 -14.75 14.84
CA LEU A 58 2.51 -13.43 14.63
C LEU A 58 1.12 -13.56 14.00
N ARG A 59 0.98 -14.41 12.98
CA ARG A 59 -0.30 -14.66 12.33
C ARG A 59 -1.35 -15.17 13.32
N SER A 60 -0.97 -16.13 14.16
CA SER A 60 -1.87 -16.70 15.18
C SER A 60 -2.30 -15.64 16.20
N LYS A 61 -1.37 -14.81 16.67
CA LYS A 61 -1.64 -13.69 17.58
C LYS A 61 -2.61 -12.67 16.97
N VAL A 62 -2.39 -12.28 15.71
CA VAL A 62 -3.26 -11.33 14.99
C VAL A 62 -4.67 -11.89 14.84
N LEU A 63 -4.82 -13.14 14.40
CA LEU A 63 -6.14 -13.77 14.25
C LEU A 63 -6.87 -13.92 15.59
N ALA A 64 -6.17 -14.29 16.66
CA ALA A 64 -6.74 -14.35 18.00
C ALA A 64 -7.26 -12.98 18.45
N ARG A 65 -6.49 -11.90 18.22
CA ARG A 65 -6.93 -10.54 18.58
C ARG A 65 -8.13 -10.09 17.76
N ILE A 66 -8.17 -10.39 16.45
CA ILE A 66 -9.32 -10.09 15.59
C ILE A 66 -10.57 -10.81 16.10
N ALA A 67 -10.47 -12.08 16.48
CA ALA A 67 -11.59 -12.86 17.01
C ALA A 67 -12.12 -12.26 18.33
N GLN A 68 -11.21 -11.86 19.24
CA GLN A 68 -11.57 -11.20 20.49
C GLN A 68 -12.34 -9.90 20.26
N VAL A 69 -11.82 -9.00 19.41
CA VAL A 69 -12.48 -7.72 19.11
C VAL A 69 -13.86 -7.93 18.47
N ARG A 70 -14.02 -8.95 17.62
CA ARG A 70 -15.33 -9.29 17.04
C ARG A 70 -16.34 -9.77 18.08
N ALA A 71 -15.89 -10.49 19.11
CA ALA A 71 -16.76 -10.90 20.21
C ALA A 71 -17.18 -9.68 21.05
N GLU A 72 -16.23 -8.80 21.40
CA GLU A 72 -16.49 -7.55 22.15
C GLU A 72 -17.47 -6.60 21.44
N LEU A 73 -17.51 -6.60 20.11
CA LEU A 73 -18.45 -5.79 19.31
C LEU A 73 -19.84 -6.44 19.15
N ALA A 74 -19.98 -7.72 19.49
CA ALA A 74 -21.23 -8.47 19.37
C ALA A 74 -22.06 -8.50 20.67
N ASP A 75 -21.45 -8.08 21.79
CA ASP A 75 -22.08 -7.84 23.10
C ASP A 75 -22.57 -6.39 23.24
#